data_AF-A0A350W1W4-F1
#
_entry.id   AF-A0A350W1W4-F1
#
_cell.length_a   1.000
_cell.length_b   1.000
_cell.length_c   1.000
_cell.angle_alpha   90.00
_cell.angle_beta   90.00
_cell.angle_gamma   90.00
#
_symmetry.space_group_name_H-M   'P 1'
#
loop_
_entity.id
_entity.type
_entity.pdbx_description
1 polymer ?
#
loop_
_entity_poly.entity_id
_entity_poly.type
_entity_poly.pdbx_seq_one_letter_code
_entity_poly.pdbx_strand_id
1 'polypeptide(L)' 'MDNFEKLRHQMVETQIVTRGISDKKVIDAMLKIPREKFIEKKFYPQAYNDHPLPIDEGQTIS' A
#
# COMPACT_ATOMS: atom_id res chain seq x y z
N MET A 1 -3.57 -16.08 6.62
CA MET A 1 -2.32 -15.30 6.53
C MET A 1 -2.43 -14.46 5.29
N ASP A 2 -2.45 -13.14 5.44
CA ASP A 2 -2.59 -12.24 4.30
C ASP A 2 -1.30 -12.28 3.48
N ASN A 3 -1.41 -12.64 2.19
CA ASN A 3 -0.27 -12.58 1.29
C ASN A 3 -0.06 -11.12 0.87
N PHE A 4 0.69 -10.36 1.68
CA PHE A 4 0.96 -8.93 1.45
C PHE A 4 1.68 -8.66 0.13
N GLU A 5 2.52 -9.58 -0.34
CA GLU A 5 3.17 -9.45 -1.65
C GLU A 5 2.12 -9.42 -2.77
N LYS A 6 1.18 -10.38 -2.76
CA LYS A 6 0.07 -10.41 -3.70
C LYS A 6 -0.79 -9.14 -3.63
N LEU A 7 -1.16 -8.70 -2.42
CA LEU A 7 -1.98 -7.49 -2.23
C LEU A 7 -1.27 -6.23 -2.72
N ARG A 8 0.04 -6.11 -2.47
CA ARG A 8 0.89 -5.01 -2.94
C ARG A 8 0.96 -4.98 -4.46
N HIS A 9 1.21 -6.12 -5.09
CA HIS A 9 1.20 -6.23 -6.55
C HIS A 9 -0.17 -5.85 -7.14
N GLN A 10 -1.26 -6.35 -6.56
CA GLN A 10 -2.61 -6.00 -6.99
C GLN A 10 -2.90 -4.50 -6.85
N MET A 11 -2.51 -3.87 -5.74
CA MET A 11 -2.64 -2.42 -5.56
C MET A 11 -1.87 -1.65 -6.64
N VAL A 12 -0.63 -2.05 -6.94
CA VAL A 12 0.17 -1.40 -7.98
C VAL A 12 -0.50 -1.55 -9.36
N GLU A 13 -0.93 -2.75 -9.72
CA GLU A 13 -1.55 -3.03 -11.02
C GLU A 13 -2.91 -2.34 -11.18
N THR A 14 -3.77 -2.38 -10.15
CA THR A 14 -5.19 -2.00 -10.26
C THR A 14 -5.49 -0.58 -9.80
N GLN A 15 -4.64 0.03 -8.97
CA GLN A 15 -4.86 1.37 -8.40
C GLN A 15 -3.80 2.37 -8.87
N ILE A 16 -2.52 2.00 -8.90
CA ILE A 16 -1.42 2.94 -9.23
C ILE A 16 -1.27 3.11 -10.75
N VAL A 17 -1.06 2.01 -11.47
CA VAL A 17 -0.82 2.04 -12.93
C VAL A 17 -2.08 2.48 -13.69
N THR A 18 -3.26 2.00 -13.29
CA THR A 18 -4.55 2.40 -13.90
C THR A 18 -4.84 3.89 -13.78
N ARG A 19 -4.27 4.57 -12.77
CA ARG A 19 -4.38 6.02 -12.57
C ARG A 19 -3.34 6.83 -13.34
N GLY A 20 -2.55 6.18 -14.21
CA GLY A 20 -1.61 6.84 -15.12
C GLY A 20 -0.20 7.01 -14.57
N ILE A 21 0.12 6.46 -13.38
CA ILE A 21 1.49 6.42 -12.89
C ILE A 21 2.26 5.39 -13.73
N SER A 22 3.20 5.86 -14.55
CA SER A 22 3.99 5.05 -15.48
C SER A 22 5.50 5.15 -15.24
N ASP A 23 5.96 6.02 -14.35
CA ASP A 23 7.37 6.12 -13.99
C ASP A 23 7.83 4.81 -13.35
N LYS A 24 8.79 4.15 -14.00
CA LYS A 24 9.30 2.85 -13.57
C LYS A 24 9.89 2.90 -12.16
N LYS A 25 10.59 3.97 -11.78
CA LYS A 25 11.19 4.10 -10.45
C LYS A 25 10.12 4.18 -9.38
N VAL A 26 9.01 4.87 -9.66
CA VAL A 26 7.86 4.94 -8.75
C VAL A 26 7.21 3.56 -8.59
N ILE A 27 6.93 2.88 -9.70
CA ILE A 27 6.33 1.53 -9.69
C ILE A 27 7.22 0.54 -8.93
N ASP A 28 8.53 0.52 -9.22
CA ASP A 28 9.49 -0.35 -8.55
C ASP A 28 9.53 -0.09 -7.04
N ALA A 29 9.47 1.18 -6.61
CA ALA A 29 9.43 1.54 -5.20
C ALA A 29 8.15 1.03 -4.52
N MET A 30 6.99 1.21 -5.16
CA MET A 30 5.70 0.76 -4.62
C MET A 30 5.61 -0.77 -4.52
N LEU A 31 6.25 -1.51 -5.43
CA LEU A 31 6.34 -2.98 -5.36
C LEU A 31 7.31 -3.46 -4.27
N LYS A 32 8.38 -2.71 -4.02
CA LYS A 32 9.46 -3.09 -3.10
C LYS A 32 9.18 -2.76 -1.64
N ILE A 33 8.54 -1.62 -1.36
CA ILE A 33 8.40 -1.12 0.02
C ILE A 33 7.13 -1.68 0.67
N PRO A 34 7.24 -2.44 1.78
CA PRO A 34 6.10 -3.09 2.39
C PRO A 34 5.31 -2.16 3.31
N ARG A 35 4.22 -1.57 2.78
CA ARG A 35 3.31 -0.67 3.51
C ARG A 35 2.80 -1.27 4.83
N GLU A 36 2.56 -2.58 4.88
CA GLU A 36 2.11 -3.31 6.08
C GLU A 36 3.06 -3.18 7.28
N LYS A 37 4.34 -2.84 7.05
CA LYS A 37 5.31 -2.63 8.14
C LYS A 37 5.19 -1.27 8.83
N PHE A 38 4.38 -0.37 8.28
CA PHE A 38 4.22 1.01 8.76
C PHE A 38 2.84 1.26 9.39
N ILE A 39 2.05 0.21 9.61
CA ILE A 39 0.71 0.29 10.22
C ILE A 39 0.58 -0.71 11.35
N GLU A 40 -0.38 -0.46 12.26
CA GLU A 40 -0.72 -1.40 13.31
C GLU A 40 -1.35 -2.70 12.75
N LYS A 41 -1.13 -3.83 13.44
CA LYS A 41 -1.65 -5.16 13.05
C LYS A 41 -3.16 -5.21 12.79
N LYS A 42 -3.94 -4.40 13.53
CA LYS A 42 -5.40 -4.31 13.37
C LYS A 42 -5.81 -3.82 11.97
N PHE A 43 -4.92 -3.13 11.26
CA PHE A 43 -5.16 -2.62 9.91
C PHE A 43 -4.54 -3.48 8.80
N TYR A 44 -3.90 -4.60 9.12
CA TYR A 44 -3.31 -5.50 8.11
C TYR A 44 -4.30 -5.94 7.01
N PRO A 45 -5.57 -6.26 7.32
CA PRO A 45 -6.56 -6.59 6.27
C PRO A 45 -6.85 -5.43 5.31
N GLN A 46 -6.49 -4.20 5.68
CA GLN A 46 -6.74 -2.97 4.94
C GLN A 46 -5.45 -2.34 4.41
N ALA A 47 -4.29 -2.99 4.57
CA ALA A 47 -2.98 -2.40 4.32
C ALA A 47 -2.80 -1.82 2.91
N TYR A 48 -3.50 -2.40 1.93
CA TYR A 48 -3.42 -2.07 0.50
C TYR A 48 -4.74 -1.57 -0.09
N ASN A 49 -5.69 -1.20 0.78
CA ASN A 49 -6.89 -0.51 0.35
C ASN A 49 -6.55 0.95 0.01
N ASP A 50 -7.28 1.50 -0.96
CA ASP A 50 -7.12 2.89 -1.41
C ASP A 50 -7.84 3.87 -0.49
N HIS A 51 -7.41 3.94 0.78
CA HIS A 51 -7.84 4.97 1.71
C HIS A 51 -6.80 5.19 2.81
N PRO A 52 -6.80 6.37 3.45
CA PRO A 52 -5.93 6.61 4.58
C PRO A 52 -6.20 5.65 5.75
N LEU A 53 -5.15 5.31 6.48
CA LEU A 53 -5.23 4.56 7.73
C LEU A 53 -4.70 5.42 8.88
N PRO A 54 -5.32 5.39 10.07
CA PRO A 54 -4.81 6.13 11.21
C PRO A 54 -3.50 5.51 11.72
N ILE A 55 -2.61 6.39 12.18
CA ILE A 55 -1.37 6.07 12.88
C ILE A 55 -1.33 6.90 14.19
N ASP A 56 -0.25 6.77 14.96
CA ASP A 56 -0.08 7.47 16.23
C ASP A 56 -0.21 9.00 16.10
N GLU A 57 -0.44 9.67 17.23
CA GLU A 57 -0.57 11.14 17.32
C GLU A 57 -1.71 11.73 16.46
N GLY A 58 -2.77 10.95 16.24
CA GLY A 58 -3.94 11.38 15.48
C GLY A 58 -3.66 11.64 14.00
N GLN A 59 -2.54 11.13 13.48
CA GLN A 59 -2.16 11.28 12.08
C GLN A 59 -2.74 10.14 11.23
N THR A 60 -2.61 10.27 9.91
CA THR A 60 -2.93 9.21 8.96
C THR A 60 -1.78 8.96 8.00
N ILE A 61 -1.68 7.73 7.51
CA ILE A 61 -0.85 7.39 6.36
C ILE A 61 -1.74 7.25 5.13
N SER A 62 -1.45 8.02 4.09
CA SER A 62 -2.08 7.93 2.76
C SER A 62 -1.41 6.87 1.93
#